data_AF-W5LY86-F1
#
_entry.id   AF-W5LY86-F1
#
_cell.length_a   1.000
_cell.length_b   1.000
_cell.length_c   1.000
_cell.angle_alpha   90.00
_cell.angle_beta   90.00
_cell.angle_gamma   90.00
#
_symmetry.space_group_name_H-M   'P 1'
#
loop_
_entity.id
_entity.type
_entity.pdbx_description
1 polymer ?
#
loop_
_entity_poly.entity_id
_entity_poly.type
_entity_poly.pdbx_seq_one_letter_code
_entity_poly.pdbx_strand_id
1 'polypeptide(L)'
;CEGAGLAGLRCEDPGHVMRAVEALVSAVQEDRDGEVERLLQDPDSDDCIKALCGLLQSLDSRLCSNAAYLVGLLAESEAGLRRLLAQGGSSSLMGALLALLQHHDPETVTNAAGAIATLAESGAGRQCVLSDGVFGELLGSVAALLEAAGGWTVSNAALVVARLSQSDDGSRKLLAHPGAPHLLRQLTRCLAHDRAGCGVNAAFALGRLCDCEEGRCHVLTLAQE
;
A
#
# COMPACT_ATOMS: atom_id res chain seq x y z
N CYS A 1 17.44 -28.36 -0.55
CA CYS A 1 17.21 -27.22 0.36
C CYS A 1 16.14 -27.58 1.38
N GLU A 2 16.51 -28.08 2.57
CA GLU A 2 15.59 -28.35 3.68
C GLU A 2 15.57 -27.18 4.68
N GLY A 3 15.43 -25.94 4.18
CA GLY A 3 15.42 -24.76 5.03
C GLY A 3 14.00 -24.42 5.49
N ALA A 4 13.65 -24.76 6.73
CA ALA A 4 12.53 -24.14 7.42
C ALA A 4 12.87 -22.67 7.77
N GLY A 5 11.91 -21.76 7.72
CA GLY A 5 12.10 -20.35 8.05
C GLY A 5 12.59 -19.48 6.87
N LEU A 6 13.30 -18.38 7.18
CA LEU A 6 13.65 -17.31 6.23
C LEU A 6 14.49 -17.79 5.04
N ALA A 7 15.31 -18.83 5.23
CA ALA A 7 16.09 -19.43 4.14
C ALA A 7 15.21 -20.00 3.02
N GLY A 8 13.97 -20.44 3.34
CA GLY A 8 13.03 -20.97 2.36
C GLY A 8 12.52 -19.92 1.38
N LEU A 9 12.53 -18.63 1.72
CA LEU A 9 12.15 -17.54 0.83
C LEU A 9 13.04 -17.43 -0.42
N ARG A 10 14.28 -17.91 -0.31
CA ARG A 10 15.30 -17.86 -1.37
C ARG A 10 15.44 -19.18 -2.12
N CYS A 11 14.54 -20.14 -1.87
CA CYS A 11 14.61 -21.45 -2.51
C CYS A 11 14.17 -21.36 -3.98
N GLU A 12 14.81 -22.13 -4.86
CA GLU A 12 14.38 -22.25 -6.26
C GLU A 12 13.07 -23.04 -6.41
N ASP A 13 12.74 -23.89 -5.44
CA ASP A 13 11.51 -24.68 -5.44
C ASP A 13 10.31 -23.82 -5.02
N PRO A 14 9.30 -23.61 -5.90
CA PRO A 14 8.16 -22.76 -5.57
C PRO A 14 7.32 -23.27 -4.39
N GLY A 15 7.25 -24.58 -4.18
CA GLY A 15 6.56 -25.18 -3.05
C GLY A 15 7.27 -24.92 -1.72
N HIS A 16 8.60 -24.82 -1.74
CA HIS A 16 9.39 -24.43 -0.58
C HIS A 16 9.19 -22.95 -0.25
N VAL A 17 9.19 -22.09 -1.27
CA VAL A 17 8.94 -20.65 -1.11
C VAL A 17 7.54 -20.41 -0.54
N MET A 18 6.52 -21.07 -1.09
CA MET A 18 5.14 -20.96 -0.59
C MET A 18 5.02 -21.34 0.88
N ARG A 19 5.57 -22.49 1.29
CA ARG A 19 5.58 -22.91 2.70
C ARG A 19 6.33 -21.94 3.60
N ALA A 20 7.43 -21.37 3.13
CA ALA A 20 8.22 -20.40 3.90
C ALA A 20 7.44 -19.08 4.10
N VAL A 21 6.78 -18.58 3.06
CA VAL A 21 5.93 -17.38 3.13
C VAL A 21 4.74 -17.63 4.05
N GLU A 22 4.04 -18.76 3.92
CA GLU A 22 2.91 -19.09 4.78
C GLU A 22 3.33 -19.23 6.25
N ALA A 23 4.46 -19.89 6.52
CA ALA A 23 5.00 -19.99 7.87
C ALA A 23 5.36 -18.62 8.45
N LEU A 24 5.93 -17.73 7.63
CA LEU A 24 6.25 -16.37 8.05
C LEU A 24 4.99 -15.55 8.32
N VAL A 25 3.96 -15.65 7.48
CA VAL A 25 2.66 -15.00 7.70
C VAL A 25 2.02 -15.48 9.00
N SER A 26 2.01 -16.79 9.25
CA SER A 26 1.51 -17.33 10.53
C SER A 26 2.32 -16.81 11.72
N ALA A 27 3.65 -16.77 11.60
CA ALA A 27 4.52 -16.30 12.68
C ALA A 27 4.29 -14.81 13.01
N VAL A 28 4.18 -13.93 12.00
CA VAL A 28 3.89 -12.50 12.23
C VAL A 28 2.47 -12.25 12.77
N GLN A 29 1.54 -13.17 12.55
CA GLN A 29 0.20 -13.09 13.16
C GLN A 29 0.24 -13.45 14.66
N GLU A 30 1.19 -14.28 15.08
CA GLU A 30 1.42 -14.65 16.49
C GLU A 30 2.25 -13.60 17.23
N ASP A 31 3.38 -13.16 16.65
CA ASP A 31 4.28 -12.16 17.21
C ASP A 31 4.79 -11.23 16.11
N ARG A 32 3.97 -10.22 15.78
CA ARG A 32 4.24 -9.27 14.69
C ARG A 32 5.58 -8.57 14.86
N ASP A 33 5.78 -7.93 16.01
CA ASP A 33 6.92 -7.05 16.23
C ASP A 33 8.21 -7.87 16.38
N GLY A 34 8.16 -9.00 17.09
CA GLY A 34 9.30 -9.90 17.25
C GLY A 34 9.73 -10.56 15.95
N GLU A 35 8.80 -10.99 15.09
CA GLU A 35 9.14 -11.61 13.81
C GLU A 35 9.64 -10.62 12.76
N VAL A 36 9.10 -9.39 12.75
CA VAL A 36 9.65 -8.31 11.92
C VAL A 36 11.07 -7.97 12.38
N GLU A 37 11.31 -7.85 13.69
CA GLU A 37 12.65 -7.62 14.24
C GLU A 37 13.61 -8.77 13.87
N ARG A 38 13.16 -10.02 14.03
CA ARG A 38 13.94 -11.22 13.65
C ARG A 38 14.31 -11.22 12.18
N LEU A 39 13.36 -10.89 11.29
CA LEU A 39 13.62 -10.76 9.85
C LEU A 39 14.63 -9.65 9.57
N LEU A 40 14.52 -8.49 10.23
CA LEU A 40 15.44 -7.38 10.01
C LEU A 40 16.86 -7.64 10.56
N GLN A 41 17.00 -8.45 11.61
CA GLN A 41 18.28 -8.79 12.23
C GLN A 41 18.98 -10.01 11.58
N ASP A 42 18.27 -10.78 10.76
CA ASP A 42 18.84 -11.95 10.08
C ASP A 42 20.02 -11.53 9.16
N PRO A 43 21.15 -12.24 9.14
CA PRO A 43 22.29 -11.90 8.27
C PRO A 43 21.94 -11.86 6.77
N ASP A 44 20.96 -12.64 6.34
CA ASP A 44 20.49 -12.77 4.96
C ASP A 44 19.27 -11.90 4.65
N SER A 45 18.92 -10.99 5.56
CA SER A 45 17.69 -10.22 5.52
C SER A 45 17.52 -9.35 4.26
N ASP A 46 18.61 -8.84 3.68
CA ASP A 46 18.53 -8.08 2.42
C ASP A 46 18.06 -8.98 1.26
N ASP A 47 18.57 -10.21 1.18
CA ASP A 47 18.16 -11.18 0.17
C ASP A 47 16.73 -11.65 0.42
N CYS A 48 16.33 -11.83 1.68
CA CYS A 48 14.94 -12.17 2.03
C CYS A 48 13.97 -11.06 1.62
N ILE A 49 14.30 -9.79 1.91
CA ILE A 49 13.48 -8.65 1.50
C ILE A 49 13.41 -8.56 -0.03
N LYS A 50 14.54 -8.75 -0.72
CA LYS A 50 14.57 -8.79 -2.18
C LYS A 50 13.68 -9.90 -2.75
N ALA A 51 13.72 -11.10 -2.15
CA ALA A 51 12.86 -12.21 -2.54
C ALA A 51 11.37 -11.88 -2.33
N LEU A 52 11.01 -11.28 -1.18
CA LEU A 52 9.64 -10.82 -0.90
C LEU A 52 9.17 -9.78 -1.93
N CYS A 53 10.01 -8.82 -2.30
CA CYS A 53 9.67 -7.86 -3.36
C CYS A 53 9.46 -8.54 -4.72
N GLY A 54 10.26 -9.55 -5.05
CA GLY A 54 10.09 -10.35 -6.27
C GLY A 54 8.78 -11.14 -6.30
N LEU A 55 8.33 -11.64 -5.14
CA LEU A 55 7.09 -12.40 -5.00
C LEU A 55 5.82 -11.59 -5.26
N LEU A 56 5.90 -10.24 -5.23
CA LEU A 56 4.79 -9.38 -5.66
C LEU A 56 4.39 -9.61 -7.11
N GLN A 57 5.30 -10.14 -7.94
CA GLN A 57 5.06 -10.44 -9.36
C GLN A 57 4.68 -11.92 -9.59
N SER A 58 4.45 -12.69 -8.52
CA SER A 58 4.01 -14.08 -8.63
C SER A 58 2.65 -14.17 -9.34
N LEU A 59 2.49 -15.18 -10.18
CA LEU A 59 1.19 -15.54 -10.77
C LEU A 59 0.27 -16.26 -9.78
N ASP A 60 0.82 -16.73 -8.66
CA ASP A 60 0.05 -17.31 -7.57
C ASP A 60 -0.49 -16.19 -6.67
N SER A 61 -1.82 -16.04 -6.65
CA SER A 61 -2.54 -14.99 -5.91
C SER A 61 -2.21 -14.98 -4.43
N ARG A 62 -2.01 -16.16 -3.83
CA ARG A 62 -1.73 -16.29 -2.40
C ARG A 62 -0.31 -15.83 -2.10
N LEU A 63 0.66 -16.19 -2.93
CA LEU A 63 2.03 -15.73 -2.81
C LEU A 63 2.15 -14.21 -2.95
N CYS A 64 1.56 -13.61 -4.00
CA CYS A 64 1.68 -12.17 -4.20
C CYS A 64 0.89 -11.37 -3.15
N SER A 65 -0.26 -11.88 -2.69
CA SER A 65 -1.02 -11.29 -1.58
C SER A 65 -0.23 -11.30 -0.27
N ASN A 66 0.33 -12.46 0.10
CA ASN A 66 1.14 -12.60 1.31
C ASN A 66 2.41 -11.74 1.24
N ALA A 67 3.04 -11.67 0.07
CA ALA A 67 4.19 -10.79 -0.14
C ALA A 67 3.81 -9.32 0.05
N ALA A 68 2.68 -8.87 -0.49
CA ALA A 68 2.19 -7.50 -0.29
C ALA A 68 1.91 -7.21 1.20
N TYR A 69 1.30 -8.14 1.92
CA TYR A 69 1.09 -8.03 3.36
C TYR A 69 2.40 -7.89 4.15
N LEU A 70 3.37 -8.77 3.90
CA LEU A 70 4.68 -8.75 4.58
C LEU A 70 5.49 -7.49 4.22
N VAL A 71 5.42 -7.03 2.97
CA VAL A 71 6.01 -5.74 2.56
C VAL A 71 5.39 -4.58 3.33
N GLY A 72 4.06 -4.58 3.50
CA GLY A 72 3.36 -3.59 4.32
C GLY A 72 3.88 -3.58 5.76
N LEU A 73 3.98 -4.76 6.39
CA LEU A 73 4.50 -4.89 7.76
C LEU A 73 5.93 -4.37 7.89
N LEU A 74 6.82 -4.71 6.97
CA LEU A 74 8.20 -4.23 6.98
C LEU A 74 8.28 -2.70 6.84
N ALA A 75 7.37 -2.11 6.06
CA ALA A 75 7.31 -0.67 5.85
C ALA A 75 6.85 0.13 7.09
N GLU A 76 6.27 -0.52 8.11
CA GLU A 76 5.87 0.14 9.36
C GLU A 76 7.07 0.69 10.15
N SER A 77 8.27 0.13 9.95
CA SER A 77 9.50 0.58 10.59
C SER A 77 10.39 1.36 9.63
N GLU A 78 11.10 2.38 10.13
CA GLU A 78 12.07 3.15 9.32
C GLU A 78 13.18 2.25 8.75
N ALA A 79 13.65 1.28 9.56
CA ALA A 79 14.66 0.32 9.14
C ALA A 79 14.16 -0.58 8.00
N GLY A 80 12.95 -1.14 8.12
CA GLY A 80 12.37 -1.99 7.10
C GLY A 80 12.02 -1.23 5.82
N LEU A 81 11.42 -0.04 5.94
CA LEU A 81 11.18 0.85 4.80
C LEU A 81 12.46 1.16 4.02
N ARG A 82 13.53 1.56 4.71
CA ARG A 82 14.81 1.88 4.07
C ARG A 82 15.34 0.70 3.27
N ARG A 83 15.20 -0.52 3.79
CA ARG A 83 15.65 -1.75 3.13
C ARG A 83 14.75 -2.15 1.97
N LEU A 84 13.43 -2.01 2.10
CA LEU A 84 12.48 -2.20 1.00
C LEU A 84 12.82 -1.29 -0.18
N LEU A 85 13.06 0.00 0.07
CA LEU A 85 13.42 0.95 -0.98
C LEU A 85 14.79 0.65 -1.62
N ALA A 86 15.74 0.15 -0.84
CA ALA A 86 17.07 -0.21 -1.31
C ALA A 86 17.09 -1.53 -2.13
N GLN A 87 16.41 -2.57 -1.65
CA GLN A 87 16.46 -3.92 -2.22
C GLN A 87 15.40 -4.15 -3.30
N GLY A 88 14.18 -3.64 -3.09
CA GLY A 88 13.10 -3.74 -4.06
C GLY A 88 13.25 -2.75 -5.22
N GLY A 89 14.00 -1.67 -5.01
CA GLY A 89 14.09 -0.52 -5.91
C GLY A 89 12.78 0.25 -5.94
N SER A 90 12.80 1.52 -5.54
CA SER A 90 11.61 2.38 -5.38
C SER A 90 10.60 2.27 -6.54
N SER A 91 11.03 2.37 -7.81
CA SER A 91 10.14 2.27 -8.97
C SER A 91 9.61 0.85 -9.20
N SER A 92 10.43 -0.19 -8.99
CA SER A 92 10.04 -1.58 -9.21
C SER A 92 9.06 -2.07 -8.14
N LEU A 93 9.32 -1.72 -6.87
CA LEU A 93 8.42 -2.01 -5.75
C LEU A 93 7.05 -1.37 -5.97
N MET A 94 7.01 -0.07 -6.30
CA MET A 94 5.75 0.63 -6.55
C MET A 94 5.01 0.10 -7.77
N GLY A 95 5.73 -0.18 -8.87
CA GLY A 95 5.11 -0.78 -10.06
C GLY A 95 4.49 -2.15 -9.77
N ALA A 96 5.15 -2.99 -8.97
CA ALA A 96 4.60 -4.29 -8.58
C ALA A 96 3.36 -4.16 -7.70
N LEU A 97 3.38 -3.29 -6.68
CA LEU A 97 2.21 -3.04 -5.83
C LEU A 97 1.04 -2.43 -6.61
N LEU A 98 1.32 -1.56 -7.57
CA LEU A 98 0.31 -0.96 -8.44
C LEU A 98 -0.37 -1.99 -9.33
N ALA A 99 0.39 -2.92 -9.91
CA ALA A 99 -0.16 -4.03 -10.67
C ALA A 99 -1.12 -4.88 -9.81
N LEU A 100 -0.81 -5.09 -8.53
CA LEU A 100 -1.68 -5.83 -7.60
C LEU A 100 -2.99 -5.10 -7.25
N LEU A 101 -3.07 -3.76 -7.42
CA LEU A 101 -4.35 -3.05 -7.27
C LEU A 101 -5.38 -3.40 -8.36
N GLN A 102 -4.92 -3.96 -9.48
CA GLN A 102 -5.76 -4.41 -10.60
C GLN A 102 -6.08 -5.91 -10.52
N HIS A 103 -5.69 -6.58 -9.43
CA HIS A 103 -5.90 -8.01 -9.27
C HIS A 103 -7.38 -8.35 -9.02
N HIS A 104 -7.83 -9.53 -9.44
CA HIS A 104 -9.22 -9.96 -9.26
C HIS A 104 -9.54 -10.41 -7.84
N ASP A 105 -8.53 -10.83 -7.08
CA ASP A 105 -8.67 -11.26 -5.70
C ASP A 105 -8.73 -10.05 -4.75
N PRO A 106 -9.82 -9.86 -3.98
CA PRO A 106 -9.98 -8.71 -3.09
C PRO A 106 -8.95 -8.64 -1.94
N GLU A 107 -8.44 -9.78 -1.47
CA GLU A 107 -7.43 -9.81 -0.41
C GLU A 107 -6.09 -9.28 -0.95
N THR A 108 -5.68 -9.72 -2.15
CA THR A 108 -4.51 -9.20 -2.85
C THR A 108 -4.58 -7.68 -3.01
N VAL A 109 -5.72 -7.16 -3.49
CA VAL A 109 -5.93 -5.72 -3.70
C VAL A 109 -5.86 -4.97 -2.36
N THR A 110 -6.49 -5.51 -1.32
CA THR A 110 -6.52 -4.91 0.01
C THR A 110 -5.11 -4.84 0.62
N ASN A 111 -4.34 -5.92 0.53
CA ASN A 111 -2.97 -5.99 1.03
C ASN A 111 -2.04 -5.04 0.25
N ALA A 112 -2.18 -4.96 -1.07
CA ALA A 112 -1.41 -4.03 -1.89
C ALA A 112 -1.72 -2.57 -1.55
N ALA A 113 -3.01 -2.21 -1.43
CA ALA A 113 -3.41 -0.85 -1.03
C ALA A 113 -2.92 -0.50 0.39
N GLY A 114 -2.99 -1.47 1.32
CA GLY A 114 -2.48 -1.31 2.68
C GLY A 114 -0.95 -1.11 2.71
N ALA A 115 -0.21 -1.86 1.91
CA ALA A 115 1.24 -1.70 1.79
C ALA A 115 1.62 -0.33 1.21
N ILE A 116 0.93 0.14 0.16
CA ILE A 116 1.16 1.48 -0.42
C ILE A 116 0.86 2.57 0.60
N ALA A 117 -0.24 2.45 1.35
CA ALA A 117 -0.59 3.38 2.40
C ALA A 117 0.50 3.45 3.49
N THR A 118 1.00 2.30 3.92
CA THR A 118 2.06 2.20 4.93
C THR A 118 3.37 2.80 4.44
N LEU A 119 3.77 2.54 3.19
CA LEU A 119 4.91 3.21 2.56
C LEU A 119 4.74 4.74 2.57
N ALA A 120 3.55 5.21 2.20
CA ALA A 120 3.21 6.63 2.12
C ALA A 120 3.12 7.34 3.48
N GLU A 121 3.14 6.63 4.60
CA GLU A 121 3.13 7.22 5.94
C GLU A 121 4.40 8.03 6.19
N SER A 122 5.56 7.48 5.84
CA SER A 122 6.86 8.14 5.97
C SER A 122 7.09 9.23 4.91
N GLY A 123 7.98 10.19 5.16
CA GLY A 123 8.37 11.18 4.15
C GLY A 123 9.05 10.56 2.92
N ALA A 124 10.01 9.64 3.14
CA ALA A 124 10.76 8.99 2.07
C ALA A 124 9.88 8.06 1.21
N GLY A 125 9.05 7.22 1.84
CA GLY A 125 8.15 6.34 1.11
C GLY A 125 7.05 7.11 0.38
N ARG A 126 6.54 8.20 0.97
CA ARG A 126 5.61 9.10 0.26
C ARG A 126 6.24 9.77 -0.96
N GLN A 127 7.49 10.23 -0.88
CA GLN A 127 8.18 10.79 -2.03
C GLN A 127 8.33 9.74 -3.16
N CYS A 128 8.59 8.49 -2.80
CA CYS A 128 8.58 7.35 -3.73
C CYS A 128 7.21 7.19 -4.41
N VAL A 129 6.12 7.19 -3.63
CA VAL A 129 4.75 7.04 -4.16
C VAL A 129 4.32 8.24 -5.02
N LEU A 130 4.73 9.46 -4.65
CA LEU A 130 4.44 10.69 -5.39
C LEU A 130 5.32 10.89 -6.64
N SER A 131 6.21 9.96 -6.97
CA SER A 131 7.04 10.08 -8.16
C SER A 131 6.20 10.01 -9.45
N ASP A 132 6.52 10.88 -10.43
CA ASP A 132 5.64 11.13 -11.58
C ASP A 132 5.40 9.88 -12.45
N GLY A 133 6.32 8.91 -12.43
CA GLY A 133 6.20 7.67 -13.22
C GLY A 133 5.11 6.70 -12.76
N VAL A 134 4.63 6.80 -11.51
CA VAL A 134 3.63 5.88 -10.94
C VAL A 134 2.39 6.58 -10.41
N PHE A 135 2.49 7.87 -10.09
CA PHE A 135 1.43 8.61 -9.39
C PHE A 135 0.10 8.66 -10.16
N GLY A 136 0.13 8.91 -11.47
CA GLY A 136 -1.09 9.03 -12.27
C GLY A 136 -1.89 7.73 -12.34
N GLU A 137 -1.22 6.60 -12.57
CA GLU A 137 -1.83 5.28 -12.62
C GLU A 137 -2.30 4.82 -11.22
N LEU A 138 -1.53 5.13 -10.17
CA LEU A 138 -1.97 4.92 -8.79
C LEU A 138 -3.26 5.66 -8.51
N LEU A 139 -3.36 6.93 -8.90
CA LEU A 139 -4.53 7.73 -8.60
C LEU A 139 -5.78 7.25 -9.34
N GLY A 140 -5.63 6.81 -10.59
CA GLY A 140 -6.69 6.12 -11.33
C GLY A 140 -7.15 4.84 -10.63
N SER A 141 -6.20 4.01 -10.18
CA SER A 141 -6.49 2.77 -9.46
C SER A 141 -7.22 3.02 -8.14
N VAL A 142 -6.68 3.92 -7.30
CA VAL A 142 -7.28 4.28 -6.00
C VAL A 142 -8.68 4.86 -6.17
N ALA A 143 -8.90 5.70 -7.18
CA ALA A 143 -10.22 6.25 -7.44
C ALA A 143 -11.24 5.17 -7.82
N ALA A 144 -10.86 4.21 -8.67
CA ALA A 144 -11.71 3.07 -9.01
C ALA A 144 -11.99 2.17 -7.79
N LEU A 145 -10.99 1.95 -6.93
CA LEU A 145 -11.16 1.16 -5.69
C LEU A 145 -12.11 1.84 -4.69
N LEU A 146 -12.15 3.17 -4.65
CA LEU A 146 -13.11 3.91 -3.82
C LEU A 146 -14.56 3.74 -4.29
N GLU A 147 -14.80 3.33 -5.54
CA GLU A 147 -16.13 3.00 -6.05
C GLU A 147 -16.58 1.56 -5.75
N ALA A 148 -15.63 0.70 -5.35
CA ALA A 148 -15.90 -0.72 -5.14
C ALA A 148 -16.82 -0.96 -3.92
N ALA A 149 -17.52 -2.10 -3.89
CA ALA A 149 -18.40 -2.46 -2.79
C ALA A 149 -17.67 -3.01 -1.54
N GLY A 150 -16.36 -3.26 -1.62
CA GLY A 150 -15.57 -3.94 -0.59
C GLY A 150 -15.07 -3.02 0.52
N GLY A 151 -15.61 -3.15 1.74
CA GLY A 151 -15.32 -2.23 2.85
C GLY A 151 -13.83 -2.02 3.19
N TRP A 152 -13.05 -3.09 3.27
CA TRP A 152 -11.60 -2.99 3.58
C TRP A 152 -10.79 -2.43 2.42
N THR A 153 -11.12 -2.82 1.19
CA THR A 153 -10.47 -2.29 -0.02
C THR A 153 -10.69 -0.79 -0.15
N VAL A 154 -11.94 -0.33 0.00
CA VAL A 154 -12.29 1.09 -0.03
C VAL A 154 -11.59 1.83 1.12
N SER A 155 -11.56 1.25 2.32
CA SER A 155 -10.89 1.85 3.49
C SER A 155 -9.38 2.03 3.25
N ASN A 156 -8.70 1.03 2.70
CA ASN A 156 -7.28 1.13 2.36
C ASN A 156 -7.02 2.09 1.20
N ALA A 157 -7.90 2.14 0.20
CA ALA A 157 -7.81 3.14 -0.88
C ALA A 157 -7.95 4.57 -0.32
N ALA A 158 -8.91 4.81 0.58
CA ALA A 158 -9.06 6.09 1.27
C ALA A 158 -7.83 6.40 2.14
N LEU A 159 -7.26 5.39 2.80
CA LEU A 159 -6.04 5.52 3.58
C LEU A 159 -4.84 5.95 2.72
N VAL A 160 -4.70 5.41 1.50
CA VAL A 160 -3.66 5.86 0.56
C VAL A 160 -3.79 7.37 0.31
N VAL A 161 -4.99 7.87 -0.02
CA VAL A 161 -5.19 9.31 -0.25
C VAL A 161 -4.94 10.13 1.02
N ALA A 162 -5.41 9.64 2.17
CA ALA A 162 -5.19 10.26 3.47
C ALA A 162 -3.69 10.39 3.75
N ARG A 163 -2.91 9.33 3.51
CA ARG A 163 -1.46 9.36 3.69
C ARG A 163 -0.81 10.31 2.72
N LEU A 164 -1.11 10.28 1.42
CA LEU A 164 -0.51 11.21 0.45
C LEU A 164 -0.78 12.69 0.80
N SER A 165 -2.00 13.02 1.20
CA SER A 165 -2.42 14.38 1.56
C SER A 165 -1.82 14.93 2.87
N GLN A 166 -1.09 14.14 3.67
CA GLN A 166 -0.43 14.73 4.86
C GLN A 166 0.67 15.74 4.49
N SER A 167 1.21 15.69 3.27
CA SER A 167 2.23 16.62 2.78
C SER A 167 1.65 17.62 1.78
N ASP A 168 2.14 18.86 1.80
CA ASP A 168 1.73 19.91 0.86
C ASP A 168 1.95 19.52 -0.61
N ASP A 169 3.04 18.79 -0.90
CA ASP A 169 3.31 18.28 -2.24
C ASP A 169 2.27 17.25 -2.70
N GLY A 170 1.96 16.29 -1.83
CA GLY A 170 0.89 15.32 -2.09
C GLY A 170 -0.46 15.99 -2.31
N SER A 171 -0.85 16.95 -1.46
CA SER A 171 -2.10 17.70 -1.65
C SER A 171 -2.14 18.46 -2.98
N ARG A 172 -1.06 19.18 -3.33
CA ARG A 172 -0.95 19.85 -4.64
C ARG A 172 -1.07 18.87 -5.80
N LYS A 173 -0.35 17.75 -5.77
CA LYS A 173 -0.40 16.75 -6.85
C LYS A 173 -1.78 16.10 -6.98
N LEU A 174 -2.43 15.80 -5.85
CA LEU A 174 -3.78 15.26 -5.82
C LEU A 174 -4.80 16.23 -6.44
N LEU A 175 -4.74 17.51 -6.08
CA LEU A 175 -5.67 18.53 -6.57
C LEU A 175 -5.44 18.90 -8.04
N ALA A 176 -4.17 18.97 -8.46
CA ALA A 176 -3.81 19.30 -9.85
C ALA A 176 -4.09 18.15 -10.85
N HIS A 177 -4.37 16.94 -10.37
CA HIS A 177 -4.61 15.80 -11.24
C HIS A 177 -5.99 15.90 -11.93
N PRO A 178 -6.11 15.57 -13.24
CA PRO A 178 -7.40 15.62 -13.95
C PRO A 178 -8.52 14.78 -13.31
N GLY A 179 -8.15 13.72 -12.59
CA GLY A 179 -9.07 12.85 -11.85
C GLY A 179 -9.51 13.37 -10.47
N ALA A 180 -8.99 14.53 -10.01
CA ALA A 180 -9.28 15.06 -8.67
C ALA A 180 -10.78 15.23 -8.37
N PRO A 181 -11.63 15.77 -9.28
CA PRO A 181 -13.06 15.92 -9.00
C PRO A 181 -13.76 14.59 -8.72
N HIS A 182 -13.38 13.55 -9.46
CA HIS A 182 -13.92 12.22 -9.27
C HIS A 182 -13.46 11.61 -7.94
N LEU A 183 -12.15 11.70 -7.63
CA LEU A 183 -11.58 11.26 -6.35
C LEU A 183 -12.29 11.92 -5.16
N LEU A 184 -12.41 13.25 -5.17
CA LEU A 184 -13.06 14.02 -4.11
C LEU A 184 -14.53 13.61 -3.93
N ARG A 185 -15.25 13.37 -5.03
CA ARG A 185 -16.64 12.87 -4.98
C ARG A 185 -16.72 11.52 -4.27
N GLN A 186 -15.81 10.58 -4.55
CA GLN A 186 -15.81 9.29 -3.87
C GLN A 186 -15.45 9.41 -2.39
N LEU A 187 -14.46 10.24 -2.03
CA LEU A 187 -14.12 10.50 -0.63
C LEU A 187 -15.32 11.10 0.13
N THR A 188 -16.05 12.05 -0.46
CA THR A 188 -17.27 12.61 0.15
C THR A 188 -18.34 11.54 0.36
N ARG A 189 -18.53 10.61 -0.59
CA ARG A 189 -19.46 9.47 -0.42
C ARG A 189 -19.03 8.53 0.70
N CYS A 190 -17.72 8.33 0.88
CA CYS A 190 -17.17 7.51 1.95
C CYS A 190 -17.48 8.08 3.34
N LEU A 191 -17.68 9.39 3.49
CA LEU A 191 -18.11 10.00 4.76
C LEU A 191 -19.45 9.47 5.26
N ALA A 192 -20.35 9.09 4.34
CA ALA A 192 -21.67 8.58 4.69
C ALA A 192 -21.65 7.11 5.16
N HIS A 193 -20.53 6.40 4.99
CA HIS A 193 -20.42 4.97 5.22
C HIS A 193 -19.19 4.63 6.06
N ASP A 194 -19.33 4.62 7.39
CA ASP A 194 -18.24 4.18 8.28
C ASP A 194 -18.19 2.65 8.46
N ARG A 195 -18.10 1.92 7.34
CA ARG A 195 -17.70 0.50 7.38
C ARG A 195 -16.18 0.43 7.33
N ALA A 196 -15.59 -0.30 8.28
CA ALA A 196 -14.15 -0.57 8.34
C ALA A 196 -13.24 0.68 8.42
N GLY A 197 -13.71 1.79 9.00
CA GLY A 197 -12.91 3.02 9.20
C GLY A 197 -12.73 3.88 7.94
N CYS A 198 -13.42 3.56 6.84
CA CYS A 198 -13.32 4.30 5.58
C CYS A 198 -13.69 5.78 5.73
N GLY A 199 -14.75 6.08 6.48
CA GLY A 199 -15.20 7.46 6.71
C GLY A 199 -14.16 8.31 7.42
N VAL A 200 -13.41 7.72 8.37
CA VAL A 200 -12.32 8.42 9.09
C VAL A 200 -11.17 8.76 8.14
N ASN A 201 -10.74 7.80 7.32
CA ASN A 201 -9.67 8.03 6.33
C ASN A 201 -10.09 9.09 5.30
N ALA A 202 -11.34 9.01 4.82
CA ALA A 202 -11.88 9.99 3.88
C ALA A 202 -11.99 11.39 4.51
N ALA A 203 -12.45 11.50 5.76
CA ALA A 203 -12.52 12.76 6.48
C ALA A 203 -11.13 13.38 6.68
N PHE A 204 -10.14 12.56 7.06
CA PHE A 204 -8.76 13.02 7.18
C PHE A 204 -8.22 13.54 5.85
N ALA A 205 -8.38 12.77 4.76
CA ALA A 205 -7.95 13.17 3.43
C ALA A 205 -8.59 14.49 2.98
N LEU A 206 -9.92 14.60 3.09
CA LEU A 206 -10.65 15.81 2.73
C LEU A 206 -10.25 17.01 3.58
N GLY A 207 -10.05 16.81 4.90
CA GLY A 207 -9.57 17.86 5.79
C GLY A 207 -8.24 18.45 5.31
N ARG A 208 -7.27 17.59 5.01
CA ARG A 208 -5.95 18.00 4.50
C ARG A 208 -6.02 18.68 3.13
N LEU A 209 -6.88 18.19 2.23
CA LEU A 209 -7.05 18.81 0.91
C LEU A 209 -7.71 20.19 1.02
N CYS A 210 -8.64 20.36 1.97
CA CYS A 210 -9.33 21.62 2.26
C CYS A 210 -8.49 22.65 3.05
N ASP A 211 -7.25 22.33 3.43
CA ASP A 211 -6.36 23.30 4.07
C ASP A 211 -6.00 24.46 3.11
N CYS A 212 -6.06 24.22 1.79
CA CYS A 212 -5.87 25.25 0.76
C CYS A 212 -7.19 25.72 0.12
N GLU A 213 -7.16 26.92 -0.47
CA GLU A 213 -8.35 27.51 -1.11
C GLU A 213 -8.85 26.68 -2.29
N GLU A 214 -7.95 26.22 -3.15
CA GLU A 214 -8.26 25.36 -4.30
C GLU A 214 -9.05 24.12 -3.88
N GLY A 215 -8.56 23.39 -2.87
CA GLY A 215 -9.23 22.20 -2.36
C GLY A 215 -10.62 22.50 -1.78
N ARG A 216 -10.78 23.61 -1.04
CA ARG A 216 -12.10 24.04 -0.56
C ARG A 216 -13.05 24.35 -1.70
N CYS A 217 -12.59 25.07 -2.72
CA CYS A 217 -13.39 25.38 -3.90
C CYS A 217 -13.88 24.09 -4.58
N HIS A 218 -12.98 23.13 -4.83
CA HIS A 218 -13.36 21.85 -5.44
C HIS A 218 -14.41 21.08 -4.63
N VAL A 219 -14.20 20.93 -3.31
CA VAL A 219 -15.13 20.19 -2.45
C VAL A 219 -16.49 20.89 -2.36
N LEU A 220 -16.52 22.21 -2.24
CA LEU A 220 -17.78 22.98 -2.18
C LEU A 220 -18.57 22.91 -3.50
N THR A 221 -17.90 22.92 -4.65
CA THR A 221 -18.57 22.71 -5.95
C THR A 221 -19.23 21.34 -6.02
N LEU A 222 -18.57 20.29 -5.53
CA LEU A 222 -19.13 18.94 -5.53
C LEU A 222 -20.30 18.76 -4.55
N ALA A 223 -20.34 19.53 -3.45
CA ALA A 223 -21.45 19.48 -2.49
C ALA A 223 -22.74 20.12 -3.01
N GLN A 224 -22.68 20.82 -4.15
CA GLN A 224 -23.84 21.43 -4.82
C GLN A 224 -24.48 20.50 -5.87
N GLU A 225 -23.84 19.37 -6.19
CA GLU A 225 -24.31 18.32 -7.11
C GLU A 225 -25.06 17.20 -6.36
#